data_AF-A0A849RX80-F1
#
_entry.id   AF-A0A849RX80-F1
#
_cell.length_a   1.000
_cell.length_b   1.000
_cell.length_c   1.000
_cell.angle_alpha   90.00
_cell.angle_beta   90.00
_cell.angle_gamma   90.00
#
_symmetry.space_group_name_H-M   'P 1'
#
loop_
_entity.id
_entity.type
_entity.pdbx_description
1 polymer ?
#
loop_
_entity_poly.entity_id
_entity_poly.type
_entity_poly.pdbx_seq_one_letter_code
_entity_poly.pdbx_strand_id
1 'polypeptide(L)'
;MVTLLLPSMPDVRVLEYLDPQARSPFAAWFDGLNAVASARVTAALYQLAASNWSNVKGVGAGVFERKIDIGPGYRIYFGKDGDRLVILLGGSTKQRQQQAIETAQERWADYRRRKTKEII
;
A
#
# COMPACT_ATOMS: atom_id res chain seq x y z
N MET A 1 3.18 37.39 13.27
CA MET A 1 2.28 36.52 12.50
C MET A 1 2.71 35.08 12.71
N VAL A 2 1.91 34.28 13.39
CA VAL A 2 2.13 32.83 13.47
C VAL A 2 1.44 32.23 12.26
N THR A 3 2.21 31.81 11.26
CA THR A 3 1.69 31.05 10.11
C THR A 3 1.34 29.65 10.61
N LEU A 4 0.06 29.39 10.84
CA LEU A 4 -0.42 28.04 11.07
C LEU A 4 -0.32 27.29 9.73
N LEU A 5 0.79 26.55 9.54
CA LEU A 5 0.90 25.61 8.43
C LEU A 5 -0.10 24.47 8.74
N LEU A 6 -1.32 24.61 8.24
CA LEU A 6 -2.21 23.46 8.10
C LEU A 6 -1.41 22.37 7.38
N PRO A 7 -1.40 21.11 7.86
CA PRO A 7 -0.76 20.04 7.10
C PRO A 7 -1.38 20.06 5.70
N SER A 8 -0.55 20.33 4.69
CA SER A 8 -1.01 20.35 3.31
C SER A 8 -1.73 19.03 3.05
N MET A 9 -2.81 19.08 2.26
CA MET A 9 -3.47 17.85 1.80
C MET A 9 -2.40 16.86 1.31
N PRO A 10 -2.52 15.57 1.64
CA PRO A 10 -1.49 14.61 1.28
C PRO A 10 -1.24 14.65 -0.22
N ASP A 11 0.02 14.79 -0.62
CA ASP A 11 0.43 14.88 -2.03
C ASP A 11 0.00 13.64 -2.82
N VAL A 12 -0.14 12.51 -2.12
CA VAL A 12 -0.59 11.22 -2.65
C VAL A 12 -1.74 10.68 -1.81
N ARG A 13 -2.84 10.33 -2.48
CA ARG A 13 -3.94 9.58 -1.85
C ARG A 13 -3.58 8.11 -1.76
N VAL A 14 -3.87 7.50 -0.62
CA VAL A 14 -3.67 6.07 -0.37
C VAL A 14 -5.05 5.42 -0.20
N LEU A 15 -5.38 4.49 -1.08
CA LEU A 15 -6.63 3.72 -1.04
C LEU A 15 -6.33 2.23 -0.96
N GLU A 16 -7.29 1.46 -0.49
CA GLU A 16 -7.19 0.01 -0.46
C GLU A 16 -7.80 -0.61 -1.72
N TYR A 17 -7.16 -1.66 -2.23
CA TYR A 17 -7.78 -2.52 -3.23
C TYR A 17 -8.96 -3.26 -2.60
N LEU A 18 -10.11 -3.21 -3.28
CA LEU A 18 -11.25 -4.05 -2.97
C LEU A 18 -11.36 -5.17 -4.00
N ASP A 19 -11.49 -6.40 -3.55
CA ASP A 19 -11.76 -7.54 -4.42
C ASP A 19 -13.18 -7.47 -5.04
N PRO A 20 -13.56 -8.38 -5.95
CA PRO A 20 -14.89 -8.35 -6.55
C PRO A 20 -16.05 -8.59 -5.57
N GLN A 21 -15.77 -8.97 -4.33
CA GLN A 21 -16.73 -9.10 -3.23
C GLN A 21 -16.67 -7.90 -2.26
N ALA A 22 -16.02 -6.80 -2.66
CA ALA A 22 -15.82 -5.58 -1.87
C ALA A 22 -15.02 -5.78 -0.57
N ARG A 23 -14.18 -6.82 -0.49
CA ARG A 23 -13.31 -7.06 0.67
C ARG A 23 -11.95 -6.45 0.44
N SER A 24 -11.34 -5.92 1.51
CA SER A 24 -9.97 -5.42 1.48
C SER A 24 -8.97 -6.48 1.98
N PRO A 25 -8.07 -6.98 1.12
CA PRO A 25 -6.99 -7.85 1.56
C PRO A 25 -5.95 -7.14 2.44
N PHE A 26 -5.83 -5.82 2.30
CA PHE A 26 -4.95 -5.04 3.17
C PHE A 26 -5.53 -4.96 4.58
N ALA A 27 -6.80 -4.60 4.73
CA ALA A 27 -7.47 -4.55 6.03
C ALA A 27 -7.43 -5.91 6.73
N ALA A 28 -7.78 -6.99 6.02
CA ALA A 28 -7.75 -8.34 6.59
C ALA A 28 -6.36 -8.75 7.10
N TRP A 29 -5.28 -8.33 6.42
CA TRP A 29 -3.92 -8.55 6.90
C TRP A 29 -3.56 -7.63 8.07
N PHE A 30 -3.94 -6.36 7.99
CA PHE A 30 -3.64 -5.34 9.00
C PHE A 30 -4.31 -5.64 10.34
N ASP A 31 -5.55 -6.16 10.33
CA ASP A 31 -6.30 -6.55 11.51
C ASP A 31 -5.65 -7.70 12.28
N GLY A 32 -4.81 -8.50 11.61
CA GLY A 32 -4.03 -9.57 12.23
C GLY A 32 -2.72 -9.09 12.89
N LEU A 33 -2.38 -7.81 12.81
CA LEU A 33 -1.15 -7.25 13.37
C LEU A 33 -1.32 -6.92 14.86
N ASN A 34 -0.24 -7.09 15.62
CA ASN A 34 -0.20 -6.54 16.98
C ASN A 34 -0.05 -5.02 16.95
N ALA A 35 -0.37 -4.36 18.08
CA ALA A 35 -0.39 -2.90 18.17
C ALA A 35 0.91 -2.20 17.71
N VAL A 36 2.07 -2.78 18.02
CA VAL A 36 3.37 -2.22 17.64
C VAL A 36 3.56 -2.28 16.12
N ALA A 37 3.20 -3.41 15.51
CA ALA A 37 3.27 -3.59 14.06
C ALA A 37 2.26 -2.68 13.34
N SER A 38 1.02 -2.61 13.82
CA SER A 38 -0.01 -1.72 13.26
C SER A 38 0.44 -0.26 13.26
N ALA A 39 0.95 0.24 14.39
CA ALA A 39 1.45 1.62 14.48
C ALA A 39 2.56 1.93 13.48
N ARG A 40 3.45 0.95 13.22
CA ARG A 40 4.57 1.10 12.30
C ARG A 40 4.13 1.06 10.84
N VAL A 41 3.16 0.21 10.51
CA VAL A 41 2.51 0.20 9.19
C VAL A 41 1.77 1.51 8.96
N THR A 42 1.00 2.00 9.92
CA THR A 42 0.31 3.30 9.83
C THR A 42 1.29 4.45 9.59
N ALA A 43 2.39 4.51 10.35
CA ALA A 43 3.43 5.52 10.12
C ALA A 43 4.04 5.44 8.71
N ALA A 44 4.27 4.22 8.21
CA ALA A 44 4.76 4.00 6.86
C ALA A 44 3.76 4.46 5.78
N LEU A 45 2.45 4.31 6.00
CA LEU A 45 1.41 4.82 5.11
C LEU A 45 1.35 6.35 5.10
N TYR A 46 1.47 7.00 6.27
CA TYR A 46 1.56 8.46 6.35
C TYR A 46 2.76 9.01 5.58
N GLN A 47 3.91 8.32 5.66
CA GLN A 47 5.09 8.68 4.88
C GLN A 47 4.86 8.52 3.38
N LEU A 48 4.21 7.43 2.93
CA LEU A 48 3.84 7.27 1.53
C LEU A 48 2.90 8.37 1.03
N ALA A 49 1.90 8.75 1.85
CA ALA A 49 0.97 9.83 1.52
C ALA A 49 1.66 11.20 1.40
N ALA A 50 2.76 11.41 2.12
CA ALA A 50 3.64 12.57 2.01
C ALA A 50 4.73 12.41 0.93
N SER A 51 4.52 11.55 -0.07
CA SER A 51 5.47 11.28 -1.17
C SER A 51 6.85 10.80 -0.73
N ASN A 52 7.00 10.23 0.47
CA ASN A 52 8.26 9.67 0.92
C ASN A 52 8.41 8.22 0.46
N TRP A 53 9.10 8.05 -0.67
CA TRP A 53 9.35 6.76 -1.32
C TRP A 53 10.58 6.00 -0.78
N SER A 54 11.13 6.41 0.36
CA SER A 54 12.23 5.66 1.00
C SER A 54 11.80 4.23 1.32
N ASN A 55 12.73 3.28 1.20
CA ASN A 55 12.49 1.84 1.42
C ASN A 55 11.41 1.23 0.52
N VAL A 56 11.11 1.88 -0.60
CA VAL A 56 10.26 1.33 -1.66
C VAL A 56 11.12 0.64 -2.72
N LYS A 57 10.71 -0.56 -3.14
CA LYS A 57 11.34 -1.34 -4.21
C LYS A 57 10.30 -1.82 -5.21
N GLY A 58 10.57 -1.71 -6.51
CA GLY A 58 9.76 -2.38 -7.53
C GLY A 58 9.92 -3.90 -7.45
N VAL A 59 8.80 -4.62 -7.48
CA VAL A 59 8.76 -6.11 -7.41
C VAL A 59 8.13 -6.72 -8.67
N GLY A 60 8.06 -5.97 -9.76
CA GLY A 60 7.54 -6.43 -11.05
C GLY A 60 6.06 -6.12 -11.27
N ALA A 61 5.63 -6.20 -12.53
CA ALA A 61 4.25 -5.97 -13.00
C ALA A 61 3.62 -4.61 -12.60
N GLY A 62 4.43 -3.61 -12.23
CA GLY A 62 3.93 -2.32 -11.72
C GLY A 62 3.57 -2.32 -10.23
N VAL A 63 3.97 -3.36 -9.49
CA VAL A 63 3.82 -3.45 -8.04
C VAL A 63 5.11 -3.01 -7.36
N PHE A 64 4.94 -2.34 -6.23
CA PHE A 64 5.99 -1.86 -5.34
C PHE A 64 5.83 -2.49 -3.96
N GLU A 65 6.96 -2.67 -3.28
CA GLU A 65 7.06 -3.13 -1.91
C GLU A 65 7.66 -2.01 -1.06
N ARG A 66 6.97 -1.61 0.02
CA ARG A 66 7.58 -0.80 1.10
C ARG A 66 8.05 -1.71 2.21
N LYS A 67 9.33 -1.63 2.55
CA LYS A 67 9.96 -2.43 3.61
C LYS A 67 9.90 -1.73 4.96
N ILE A 68 9.53 -2.49 5.99
CA ILE A 68 9.53 -2.08 7.39
C ILE A 68 10.33 -3.12 8.17
N ASP A 69 11.60 -2.86 8.39
CA ASP A 69 12.55 -3.82 8.98
C ASP A 69 12.55 -3.76 10.51
N ILE A 70 11.43 -4.23 11.10
CA ILE A 70 11.25 -4.44 12.53
C ILE A 70 10.71 -5.85 12.79
N GLY A 71 11.13 -6.48 13.89
CA GLY A 71 10.67 -7.83 14.26
C GLY A 71 10.79 -8.82 13.09
N PRO A 72 9.68 -9.46 12.63
CA PRO A 72 9.71 -10.41 11.52
C PRO A 72 9.97 -9.78 10.13
N GLY A 73 10.04 -8.45 10.06
CA GLY A 73 10.18 -7.66 8.84
C GLY A 73 8.87 -7.60 8.07
N TYR A 74 8.15 -6.48 8.13
CA TYR A 74 6.88 -6.30 7.45
C TYR A 74 7.06 -5.68 6.07
N ARG A 75 6.15 -6.00 5.16
CA ARG A 75 6.12 -5.53 3.76
C ARG A 75 4.73 -5.06 3.43
N ILE A 76 4.62 -3.87 2.84
CA ILE A 76 3.37 -3.36 2.27
C ILE A 76 3.50 -3.42 0.75
N TYR A 77 2.55 -4.05 0.08
CA TYR A 77 2.53 -4.14 -1.38
C TYR A 77 1.51 -3.16 -1.94
N PHE A 78 1.90 -2.40 -2.96
CA PHE A 78 1.03 -1.40 -3.56
C PHE A 78 1.32 -1.16 -5.04
N GLY A 79 0.29 -0.73 -5.77
CA GLY A 79 0.41 -0.19 -7.12
C GLY A 79 0.35 1.34 -7.08
N LYS A 80 0.95 2.00 -8.08
CA LYS A 80 0.76 3.43 -8.32
C LYS A 80 -0.16 3.63 -9.51
N ASP A 81 -1.17 4.47 -9.33
CA ASP A 81 -2.09 4.88 -10.39
C ASP A 81 -1.88 6.37 -10.70
N GLY A 82 -1.06 6.62 -11.72
CA GLY A 82 -0.48 7.94 -11.95
C GLY A 82 0.43 8.38 -10.79
N ASP A 83 0.54 9.70 -10.61
CA ASP A 83 1.49 10.26 -9.64
C ASP A 83 0.91 10.48 -8.25
N ARG A 84 -0.43 10.55 -8.13
CA ARG A 84 -1.11 10.99 -6.90
C ARG A 84 -2.00 9.93 -6.25
N LEU A 85 -1.96 8.68 -6.71
CA LEU A 85 -2.76 7.60 -6.14
C LEU A 85 -1.91 6.34 -5.93
N VAL A 86 -1.96 5.83 -4.72
CA VAL A 86 -1.40 4.55 -4.28
C VAL A 86 -2.54 3.61 -3.91
N ILE A 87 -2.51 2.40 -4.45
CA ILE A 87 -3.48 1.33 -4.16
C ILE A 87 -2.80 0.24 -3.35
N LEU A 88 -3.20 0.06 -2.10
CA LEU A 88 -2.69 -0.98 -1.20
C LEU A 88 -3.27 -2.34 -1.62
N LEU A 89 -2.39 -3.29 -1.89
CA LEU A 89 -2.72 -4.62 -2.42
C LEU A 89 -2.66 -5.71 -1.35
N GLY A 90 -2.12 -5.38 -0.18
CA GLY A 90 -1.95 -6.28 0.96
C GLY A 90 -0.63 -6.03 1.69
N GLY A 91 -0.31 -6.93 2.60
CA GLY A 91 0.98 -6.97 3.26
C GLY A 91 1.40 -8.38 3.65
N SER A 92 2.63 -8.51 4.10
CA SER A 92 3.16 -9.77 4.62
C SER A 92 4.32 -9.54 5.57
N THR A 93 4.83 -10.62 6.14
CA THR A 93 6.18 -10.64 6.69
C THR A 93 7.19 -11.02 5.61
N LYS A 94 8.47 -10.82 5.88
CA LYS A 94 9.59 -11.18 5.00
C LYS A 94 9.57 -12.67 4.62
N GLN A 95 9.18 -13.54 5.55
CA GLN A 95 9.14 -14.99 5.33
C GLN A 95 8.12 -15.40 4.25
N ARG A 96 7.03 -14.64 4.09
CA ARG A 96 5.94 -14.94 3.14
C ARG A 96 5.97 -14.03 1.90
N GLN A 97 7.07 -13.31 1.68
CA GLN A 97 7.12 -12.23 0.68
C GLN A 97 6.87 -12.74 -0.75
N GLN A 98 7.36 -13.94 -1.10
CA GLN A 98 7.29 -14.42 -2.49
C GLN A 98 5.84 -14.64 -2.93
N GLN A 99 5.08 -15.40 -2.14
CA GLN A 99 3.66 -15.64 -2.37
C GLN A 99 2.84 -14.33 -2.32
N ALA A 100 3.19 -13.43 -1.40
CA ALA A 100 2.51 -12.15 -1.27
C ALA A 100 2.75 -11.23 -2.48
N ILE A 101 3.95 -11.25 -3.08
CA ILE A 101 4.27 -10.52 -4.30
C ILE A 101 3.40 -11.02 -5.46
N GLU A 102 3.35 -12.34 -5.68
CA GLU A 102 2.54 -12.94 -6.75
C GLU A 102 1.07 -12.54 -6.61
N THR A 103 0.51 -12.71 -5.41
CA THR A 103 -0.88 -12.31 -5.12
C THR A 103 -1.11 -10.81 -5.31
N ALA A 104 -0.15 -9.97 -4.94
CA ALA A 104 -0.25 -8.52 -5.15
C ALA A 104 -0.24 -8.16 -6.64
N GLN A 105 0.57 -8.83 -7.46
CA GLN A 105 0.62 -8.63 -8.91
C GLN A 105 -0.72 -9.00 -9.56
N GLU A 106 -1.37 -10.09 -9.12
CA GLU A 106 -2.70 -10.48 -9.58
C GLU A 106 -3.76 -9.41 -9.23
N ARG A 107 -3.78 -8.96 -7.98
CA ARG A 107 -4.70 -7.90 -7.52
C ARG A 107 -4.49 -6.60 -8.28
N TRP A 108 -3.24 -6.26 -8.58
CA TRP A 108 -2.92 -5.07 -9.36
C TRP A 108 -3.38 -5.18 -10.82
N ALA A 109 -3.17 -6.34 -11.44
CA ALA A 109 -3.72 -6.61 -12.77
C ALA A 109 -5.24 -6.48 -12.77
N ASP A 110 -5.91 -7.00 -11.73
CA ASP A 110 -7.35 -6.93 -11.59
C ASP A 110 -7.87 -5.49 -11.44
N TYR A 111 -7.27 -4.69 -10.55
CA TYR A 111 -7.57 -3.27 -10.40
C TYR A 111 -7.51 -2.54 -11.74
N ARG A 112 -6.39 -2.70 -12.47
CA ARG A 112 -6.19 -2.04 -13.76
C ARG A 112 -7.25 -2.46 -14.79
N ARG A 113 -7.63 -3.73 -14.84
CA ARG A 113 -8.69 -4.20 -15.74
C ARG A 113 -10.05 -3.59 -15.41
N ARG A 114 -10.43 -3.52 -14.14
CA ARG A 114 -11.73 -2.98 -13.71
C ARG A 114 -11.81 -1.47 -13.95
N LYS A 115 -10.75 -0.74 -13.59
CA LYS A 115 -10.66 0.71 -13.87
C LYS A 115 -10.86 1.02 -15.36
N THR A 116 -10.24 0.25 -16.25
CA THR A 116 -10.40 0.47 -17.70
C THR A 116 -11.83 0.23 -18.18
N LYS A 117 -12.58 -0.70 -17.57
CA LYS A 117 -13.98 -0.98 -17.93
C LYS A 117 -14.97 0.07 -17.43
N GLU A 118 -14.63 0.82 -16.39
CA GLU A 118 -15.47 1.92 -15.89
C GLU A 118 -15.33 3.21 -16.73
N ILE A 119 -14.32 3.27 -17.61
CA ILE A 119 -13.98 4.45 -18.41
C ILE A 119 -14.48 4.33 -19.87
N ILE A 120 -14.97 3.16 -20.28
CA ILE A 120 -15.56 2.90 -21.62
C ILE A 120 -17.06 2.63 -21.45
#